data_AF-A0A7W1PWF1-F1
#
_entry.id   AF-A0A7W1PWF1-F1
#
_cell.length_a   1.000
_cell.length_b   1.000
_cell.length_c   1.000
_cell.angle_alpha   90.00
_cell.angle_beta   90.00
_cell.angle_gamma   90.00
#
_symmetry.space_group_name_H-M   'P 1'
#
loop_
_entity.id
_entity.type
_entity.pdbx_description
1 polymer ?
#
loop_
_entity_poly.entity_id
_entity_poly.type
_entity_poly.pdbx_seq_one_letter_code
_entity_poly.pdbx_strand_id
1 'polypeptide(L)'
;MDIPIKYFGELHQIKLINFTIDMDEVIRKVPEPLKIRSFNGRAMISMVDVHLKKMRPSFLPEALSFEYRHVAFRLLIDDSQYNDGPMKGIYFLQSFTDKPLIVFGGGLLTNYNLETATFKQEKECFRLQGMNHCLEYQLNAEKHKDLPKLKQSIAAIDRAYAVADGKVKVTQIQREKWPIQEVSCSRFETDFFKSARFEGAFEVKEVIHYQWLPPQNVK
;
A
#
# COMPACT_ATOMS: atom_id res chain seq x y z
N MET A 1 -10.35 -3.15 20.69
CA MET A 1 -9.70 -2.14 21.55
C MET A 1 -8.44 -1.72 20.81
N ASP A 2 -8.49 -0.61 20.08
CA ASP A 2 -7.33 -0.11 19.34
C ASP A 2 -6.35 0.50 20.34
N ILE A 3 -5.28 -0.21 20.64
CA ILE A 3 -4.21 0.34 21.47
C ILE A 3 -3.46 1.33 20.57
N PRO A 4 -3.38 2.63 20.91
CA PRO A 4 -2.72 3.64 20.09
C PRO A 4 -1.21 3.47 20.17
N ILE A 5 -0.69 2.48 19.45
CA ILE A 5 0.73 2.14 19.42
C ILE A 5 1.37 2.81 18.22
N LYS A 6 2.43 3.57 18.47
CA LYS A 6 3.32 4.09 17.42
C LYS A 6 4.28 2.99 17.00
N TYR A 7 4.55 2.86 15.71
CA TYR A 7 5.55 1.93 15.19
C TYR A 7 6.71 2.68 14.53
N PHE A 8 7.89 2.08 14.64
CA PHE A 8 9.10 2.50 13.97
C PHE A 8 9.61 1.36 13.10
N GLY A 9 10.27 1.73 12.00
CA GLY A 9 11.06 0.80 11.21
C GLY A 9 11.61 1.45 9.95
N GLU A 10 12.06 0.59 9.05
CA GLU A 10 12.70 0.96 7.79
C GLU A 10 11.99 0.26 6.63
N LEU A 11 11.72 1.01 5.56
CA LEU A 11 11.26 0.46 4.28
C LEU A 11 12.46 0.29 3.37
N HIS A 12 12.61 -0.92 2.84
CA HIS A 12 13.65 -1.32 1.91
C HIS A 12 13.03 -1.82 0.61
N GLN A 13 13.76 -1.66 -0.50
CA GLN A 13 13.41 -2.23 -1.81
C GLN A 13 11.95 -1.93 -2.23
N ILE A 14 11.52 -0.69 -2.04
CA ILE A 14 10.14 -0.28 -2.29
C ILE A 14 9.89 -0.27 -3.79
N LYS A 15 8.90 -1.03 -4.23
CA LYS A 15 8.38 -1.04 -5.60
C LYS A 15 6.91 -0.66 -5.56
N LEU A 16 6.51 0.23 -6.45
CA LEU A 16 5.14 0.73 -6.57
C LEU A 16 4.61 0.36 -7.94
N ILE A 17 3.62 -0.53 -8.02
CA ILE A 17 2.99 -0.93 -9.27
C ILE A 17 1.59 -0.34 -9.28
N ASN A 18 1.31 0.50 -10.26
CA ASN A 18 0.07 1.25 -10.31
C ASN A 18 -0.73 0.79 -11.52
N PHE A 19 -1.98 0.44 -11.27
CA PHE A 19 -2.89 -0.06 -12.28
C PHE A 19 -4.31 0.37 -11.96
N THR A 20 -5.14 0.44 -13.00
CA THR A 20 -6.55 0.80 -12.86
C THR A 20 -7.46 -0.39 -13.06
N ILE A 21 -8.59 -0.38 -12.36
CA ILE A 21 -9.65 -1.39 -12.43
C ILE A 21 -11.01 -0.73 -12.57
N ASP A 22 -12.02 -1.47 -13.02
CA ASP A 22 -13.40 -1.02 -13.07
C ASP A 22 -13.93 -0.75 -11.64
N MET A 23 -14.79 0.28 -11.52
CA MET A 23 -15.35 0.71 -10.23
C MET A 23 -16.13 -0.40 -9.54
N ASP A 24 -16.91 -1.16 -10.30
CA ASP A 24 -17.82 -2.19 -9.82
C ASP A 24 -17.11 -3.35 -9.13
N GLU A 25 -15.86 -3.66 -9.52
CA GLU A 25 -15.04 -4.70 -8.88
C GLU A 25 -14.66 -4.38 -7.42
N VAL A 26 -14.65 -3.10 -7.03
CA VAL A 26 -14.17 -2.67 -5.70
C VAL A 26 -15.14 -1.84 -4.89
N ILE A 27 -16.17 -1.24 -5.50
CA ILE A 27 -17.10 -0.35 -4.78
C ILE A 27 -17.74 -1.01 -3.56
N ARG A 28 -18.04 -2.32 -3.63
CA ARG A 28 -18.62 -3.07 -2.51
C ARG A 28 -17.61 -3.50 -1.44
N LYS A 29 -16.31 -3.37 -1.72
CA LYS A 29 -15.22 -3.72 -0.79
C LYS A 29 -14.75 -2.52 0.03
N VAL A 30 -15.16 -1.32 -0.36
CA VAL A 30 -14.84 -0.07 0.33
C VAL A 30 -16.01 0.27 1.25
N PRO A 31 -15.79 0.37 2.58
CA PRO A 31 -16.87 0.68 3.50
C PRO A 31 -17.30 2.14 3.38
N GLU A 32 -18.61 2.38 3.38
CA GLU A 32 -19.16 3.71 3.62
C GLU A 32 -18.66 4.25 4.98
N PRO A 33 -18.39 5.55 5.11
CA PRO A 33 -18.60 6.64 4.14
C PRO A 33 -17.41 6.94 3.21
N LEU A 34 -16.44 6.02 3.05
CA LEU A 34 -15.28 6.26 2.20
C LEU A 34 -15.68 6.21 0.71
N LYS A 35 -15.20 7.19 -0.06
CA LYS A 35 -15.47 7.29 -1.50
C LYS A 35 -14.21 7.00 -2.30
N ILE A 36 -14.35 6.25 -3.39
CA ILE A 36 -13.21 5.95 -4.27
C ILE A 36 -12.90 7.16 -5.14
N ARG A 37 -11.63 7.55 -5.26
CA ARG A 37 -11.21 8.61 -6.18
C ARG A 37 -11.21 8.06 -7.61
N SER A 38 -12.03 8.67 -8.47
CA SER A 38 -12.06 8.33 -9.88
C SER A 38 -10.79 8.79 -10.60
N PHE A 39 -10.19 7.88 -11.36
CA PHE A 39 -9.09 8.14 -12.28
C PHE A 39 -9.56 7.75 -13.69
N ASN A 40 -10.03 8.74 -14.44
CA ASN A 40 -10.66 8.55 -15.76
C ASN A 40 -11.81 7.52 -15.76
N GLY A 41 -12.67 7.56 -14.73
CA GLY A 41 -13.81 6.64 -14.59
C GLY A 41 -13.46 5.28 -13.97
N ARG A 42 -12.18 5.05 -13.63
CA ARG A 42 -11.66 3.80 -13.07
C ARG A 42 -11.08 3.99 -11.67
N ALA A 43 -10.91 2.90 -10.93
CA ALA A 43 -10.27 2.90 -9.62
C ALA A 43 -8.77 2.78 -9.81
N MET A 44 -7.98 3.64 -9.16
CA MET A 44 -6.53 3.49 -9.14
C MET A 44 -6.10 2.65 -7.93
N ILE A 45 -5.43 1.53 -8.19
CA ILE A 45 -4.70 0.77 -7.18
C ILE A 45 -3.22 1.11 -7.29
N SER A 46 -2.65 1.58 -6.18
CA SER A 46 -1.20 1.70 -5.99
C SER A 46 -0.72 0.54 -5.13
N MET A 47 -0.32 -0.56 -5.78
CA MET A 47 0.31 -1.67 -5.08
C MET A 47 1.68 -1.25 -4.58
N VAL A 48 1.93 -1.40 -3.28
CA VAL A 48 3.27 -1.29 -2.71
C VAL A 48 3.80 -2.68 -2.41
N ASP A 49 4.99 -2.99 -2.89
CA ASP A 49 5.78 -4.16 -2.50
C ASP A 49 7.03 -3.64 -1.80
N VAL A 50 7.21 -4.01 -0.53
CA VAL A 50 8.24 -3.45 0.33
C VAL A 50 8.75 -4.48 1.32
N HIS A 51 10.04 -4.39 1.64
CA HIS A 51 10.67 -5.14 2.72
C HIS A 51 10.72 -4.25 3.94
N LEU A 52 9.98 -4.62 4.98
CA LEU A 52 10.00 -3.90 6.25
C LEU A 52 11.05 -4.51 7.15
N LYS A 53 11.95 -3.67 7.66
CA LYS A 53 13.02 -4.05 8.57
C LYS A 53 12.97 -3.23 9.85
N LYS A 54 13.54 -3.80 10.91
CA LYS A 54 13.60 -3.20 12.25
C LYS A 54 12.24 -2.72 12.76
N MET A 55 11.19 -3.45 12.40
CA MET A 55 9.83 -3.12 12.78
C MET A 55 9.62 -3.34 14.26
N ARG A 56 9.12 -2.33 14.96
CA ARG A 56 8.75 -2.47 16.37
C ARG A 56 7.71 -1.45 16.84
N PRO A 57 6.82 -1.85 17.76
CA PRO A 57 6.12 -0.92 18.65
C PRO A 57 7.09 0.02 19.36
N SER A 58 6.64 1.23 19.66
CA SER A 58 7.45 2.25 20.33
C SER A 58 7.94 1.85 21.72
N PHE A 59 7.22 0.95 22.39
CA PHE A 59 7.57 0.45 23.73
C PHE A 59 8.48 -0.79 23.71
N LEU A 60 8.68 -1.44 22.55
CA LEU A 60 9.59 -2.59 22.46
C LEU A 60 11.03 -2.14 22.18
N PRO A 61 12.03 -2.77 22.81
CA PRO A 61 13.44 -2.50 22.54
C PRO A 61 13.82 -2.92 21.11
N GLU A 62 14.86 -2.29 20.55
CA GLU A 62 15.31 -2.54 19.17
C GLU A 62 15.71 -4.00 18.91
N ALA A 63 16.28 -4.66 19.92
CA ALA A 63 16.65 -6.08 19.86
C ALA A 63 15.46 -7.04 19.61
N LEU A 64 14.23 -6.59 19.87
CA LEU A 64 12.99 -7.34 19.61
C LEU A 64 12.26 -6.87 18.34
N SER A 65 12.97 -6.17 17.47
CA SER A 65 12.40 -5.80 16.18
C SER A 65 12.21 -7.02 15.28
N PHE A 66 11.26 -6.89 14.35
CA PHE A 66 10.94 -7.93 13.37
C PHE A 66 11.07 -7.39 11.94
N GLU A 67 11.12 -8.31 10.99
CA GLU A 67 11.14 -8.01 9.58
C GLU A 67 10.18 -8.92 8.82
N TYR A 68 9.58 -8.38 7.76
CA TYR A 68 8.67 -9.10 6.89
C TYR A 68 8.57 -8.40 5.55
N ARG A 69 8.21 -9.16 4.51
CA ARG A 69 7.81 -8.55 3.24
C ARG A 69 6.32 -8.24 3.30
N HIS A 70 5.95 -7.07 2.79
CA HIS A 70 4.58 -6.62 2.74
C HIS A 70 4.24 -6.19 1.32
N VAL A 71 3.17 -6.77 0.80
CA VAL A 71 2.58 -6.32 -0.45
C VAL A 71 1.16 -5.86 -0.17
N ALA A 72 0.80 -4.65 -0.56
CA ALA A 72 -0.53 -4.12 -0.26
C ALA A 72 -1.16 -3.40 -1.44
N PHE A 73 -2.42 -3.72 -1.71
CA PHE A 73 -3.28 -3.01 -2.65
C PHE A 73 -3.90 -1.80 -1.96
N ARG A 74 -3.44 -0.61 -2.35
CA ARG A 74 -3.92 0.65 -1.80
C ARG A 74 -4.79 1.34 -2.83
N LEU A 75 -6.07 1.44 -2.54
CA LEU A 75 -7.01 2.15 -3.40
C LEU A 75 -6.95 3.64 -3.09
N LEU A 76 -6.82 4.49 -4.12
CA LEU A 76 -6.92 5.93 -3.93
C LEU A 76 -8.36 6.30 -3.58
N ILE A 77 -8.53 7.07 -2.51
CA ILE A 77 -9.85 7.53 -2.08
C ILE A 77 -10.00 9.04 -2.23
N ASP A 78 -11.24 9.47 -2.41
CA ASP A 78 -11.62 10.87 -2.29
C ASP A 78 -11.82 11.17 -0.81
N ASP A 79 -10.80 11.79 -0.22
CA ASP A 79 -10.79 12.18 1.17
C ASP A 79 -11.10 13.66 1.39
N SER A 80 -11.61 14.36 0.37
CA SER A 80 -11.92 15.81 0.44
C SER A 80 -12.87 16.18 1.58
N GLN A 81 -13.78 15.28 1.96
CA GLN A 81 -14.66 15.46 3.12
C GLN A 81 -13.94 15.40 4.49
N TYR A 82 -12.69 14.95 4.52
CA TYR A 82 -11.88 14.79 5.75
C TYR A 82 -10.62 15.66 5.76
N ASN A 83 -10.36 16.43 4.70
CA ASN A 83 -9.17 17.27 4.60
C ASN A 83 -9.38 18.52 3.73
N ASP A 84 -8.78 19.63 4.16
CA ASP A 84 -8.87 20.92 3.45
C ASP A 84 -7.83 21.09 2.32
N GLY A 85 -7.19 19.99 1.88
CA GLY A 85 -6.03 20.02 1.00
C GLY A 85 -6.16 19.11 -0.22
N PRO A 86 -5.03 18.84 -0.90
CA PRO A 86 -5.02 17.89 -2.01
C PRO A 86 -5.42 16.49 -1.55
N MET A 87 -6.18 15.78 -2.39
CA MET A 87 -6.52 14.38 -2.14
C MET A 87 -5.29 13.49 -2.10
N LYS A 88 -5.02 12.92 -0.92
CA LYS A 88 -3.82 12.12 -0.63
C LYS A 88 -4.15 10.82 0.11
N GLY A 89 -5.43 10.56 0.35
CA GLY A 89 -5.92 9.39 1.05
C GLY A 89 -5.81 8.10 0.25
N ILE A 90 -5.49 7.02 0.96
CA ILE A 90 -5.69 5.66 0.48
C ILE A 90 -6.53 4.83 1.44
N TYR A 91 -7.13 3.77 0.91
CA TYR A 91 -7.73 2.68 1.66
C TYR A 91 -6.98 1.39 1.35
N PHE A 92 -6.58 0.64 2.39
CA PHE A 92 -5.95 -0.66 2.21
C PHE A 92 -7.01 -1.70 1.86
N LEU A 93 -7.10 -2.04 0.57
CA LEU A 93 -8.08 -2.99 0.07
C LEU A 93 -7.75 -4.41 0.54
N GLN A 94 -6.49 -4.80 0.37
CA GLN A 94 -5.96 -6.10 0.76
C GLN A 94 -4.45 -6.00 0.94
N SER A 95 -3.92 -6.78 1.87
CA SER A 95 -2.49 -6.83 2.13
C SER A 95 -2.01 -8.27 2.26
N PHE A 96 -0.73 -8.48 2.02
CA PHE A 96 -0.10 -9.79 2.03
C PHE A 96 1.23 -9.77 2.76
N THR A 97 1.57 -10.86 3.43
CA THR A 97 2.89 -11.10 4.04
C THR A 97 3.33 -12.55 3.89
N ASP A 98 4.64 -12.78 3.97
CA ASP A 98 5.27 -14.10 4.03
C ASP A 98 5.38 -14.65 5.46
N LYS A 99 4.93 -13.89 6.48
CA LYS A 99 5.07 -14.26 7.89
C LYS A 99 3.70 -14.50 8.56
N PRO A 100 3.29 -15.77 8.75
CA PRO A 100 2.01 -16.11 9.42
C PRO A 100 1.87 -15.51 10.82
N LEU A 101 2.98 -15.40 11.57
CA LEU A 101 2.97 -14.80 12.91
C LEU A 101 2.57 -13.32 12.90
N ILE A 102 2.85 -12.60 11.82
CA ILE A 102 2.43 -11.20 11.66
C ILE A 102 0.92 -11.12 11.49
N VAL A 103 0.32 -12.04 10.74
CA VAL A 103 -1.15 -12.15 10.60
C VAL A 103 -1.80 -12.49 11.94
N PHE A 104 -1.24 -13.47 12.65
CA PHE A 104 -1.75 -13.90 13.96
C PHE A 104 -1.62 -12.82 15.05
N GLY A 105 -0.61 -11.95 14.95
CA GLY A 105 -0.37 -10.84 15.87
C GLY A 105 -1.41 -9.72 15.85
N GLY A 106 -2.32 -9.71 14.86
CA GLY A 106 -3.65 -9.08 14.81
C GLY A 106 -3.80 -7.57 15.05
N GLY A 107 -3.21 -7.00 16.10
CA GLY A 107 -3.58 -5.70 16.66
C GLY A 107 -3.33 -4.47 15.78
N LEU A 108 -2.45 -4.55 14.77
CA LEU A 108 -2.17 -3.43 13.86
C LEU A 108 -2.72 -3.62 12.44
N LEU A 109 -3.24 -4.82 12.14
CA LEU A 109 -3.40 -5.33 10.77
C LEU A 109 -4.84 -5.71 10.44
N THR A 110 -5.73 -5.69 11.44
CA THR A 110 -7.17 -5.92 11.28
C THR A 110 -7.80 -4.99 10.24
N ASN A 111 -7.33 -3.75 10.14
CA ASN A 111 -7.84 -2.77 9.18
C ASN A 111 -7.20 -2.86 7.79
N TYR A 112 -6.22 -3.74 7.57
CA TYR A 112 -5.47 -3.84 6.30
C TYR A 112 -5.76 -5.13 5.52
N ASN A 113 -6.70 -5.96 6.00
CA ASN A 113 -7.08 -7.25 5.39
C ASN A 113 -5.83 -8.07 5.04
N LEU A 114 -4.97 -8.29 6.05
CA LEU A 114 -3.69 -8.95 5.86
C LEU A 114 -3.86 -10.47 5.77
N GLU A 115 -3.36 -11.05 4.69
CA GLU A 115 -3.33 -12.48 4.43
C GLU A 115 -1.90 -13.00 4.31
N THR A 116 -1.70 -14.31 4.51
CA THR A 116 -0.42 -14.94 4.18
C THR A 116 -0.37 -15.25 2.69
N ALA A 117 0.74 -14.94 2.03
CA ALA A 117 0.99 -15.27 0.63
C ALA A 117 2.43 -15.76 0.42
N THR A 118 2.66 -16.45 -0.69
CA THR A 118 4.02 -16.82 -1.11
C THR A 118 4.56 -15.76 -2.05
N PHE A 119 5.82 -15.37 -1.83
CA PHE A 119 6.54 -14.43 -2.68
C PHE A 119 7.71 -15.14 -3.36
N LYS A 120 7.79 -15.04 -4.68
CA LYS A 120 8.95 -15.49 -5.47
C LYS A 120 9.59 -14.27 -6.13
N GLN A 121 10.90 -14.17 -6.01
CA GLN A 121 11.70 -13.12 -6.66
C GLN A 121 12.83 -13.78 -7.43
N GLU A 122 12.82 -13.64 -8.75
CA GLU A 122 13.86 -14.15 -9.64
C GLU A 122 14.35 -13.01 -10.52
N LYS A 123 15.55 -12.49 -10.21
CA LYS A 123 16.09 -11.27 -10.83
C LYS A 123 15.06 -10.14 -10.73
N GLU A 124 14.63 -9.64 -11.88
CA GLU A 124 13.67 -8.56 -12.05
C GLU A 124 12.20 -9.01 -11.98
N CYS A 125 11.93 -10.31 -12.00
CA CYS A 125 10.59 -10.85 -11.93
C CYS A 125 10.17 -11.07 -10.47
N PHE A 126 8.99 -10.57 -10.14
CA PHE A 126 8.33 -10.82 -8.87
C PHE A 126 7.00 -11.52 -9.11
N ARG A 127 6.71 -12.50 -8.25
CA ARG A 127 5.43 -13.18 -8.22
C ARG A 127 4.88 -13.24 -6.80
N LEU A 128 3.64 -12.80 -6.64
CA LEU A 128 2.81 -12.98 -5.47
C LEU A 128 1.80 -14.06 -5.76
N GLN A 129 1.74 -15.07 -4.88
CA GLN A 129 0.78 -16.16 -4.94
C GLN A 129 -0.02 -16.17 -3.64
N GLY A 130 -1.26 -15.67 -3.73
CA GLY A 130 -2.27 -15.83 -2.69
C GLY A 130 -2.92 -17.21 -2.75
N MET A 131 -3.99 -17.43 -1.98
CA MET A 131 -4.65 -18.73 -1.91
C MET A 131 -5.23 -19.18 -3.26
N ASN A 132 -5.93 -18.27 -3.95
CA ASN A 132 -6.62 -18.54 -5.21
C ASN A 132 -6.24 -17.56 -6.34
N HIS A 133 -5.28 -16.68 -6.07
CA HIS A 133 -4.97 -15.54 -6.94
C HIS A 133 -3.46 -15.37 -7.08
N CYS A 134 -3.06 -14.84 -8.22
CA CYS A 134 -1.68 -14.59 -8.58
C CYS A 134 -1.52 -13.18 -9.15
N LEU A 135 -0.39 -12.55 -8.82
CA LEU A 135 0.08 -11.34 -9.47
C LEU A 135 1.55 -11.51 -9.81
N GLU A 136 1.92 -11.16 -11.04
CA GLU A 136 3.30 -11.16 -11.51
C GLU A 136 3.64 -9.80 -12.11
N TYR A 137 4.84 -9.31 -11.84
CA TYR A 137 5.39 -8.17 -12.55
C TYR A 137 6.88 -8.33 -12.80
N GLN A 138 7.39 -7.66 -13.83
CA GLN A 138 8.82 -7.58 -14.13
C GLN A 138 9.22 -6.13 -14.39
N LEU A 139 10.11 -5.60 -13.54
CA LEU A 139 10.61 -4.23 -13.66
C LEU A 139 11.95 -4.22 -14.39
N ASN A 140 12.24 -3.19 -15.18
CA ASN A 140 13.56 -3.02 -15.75
C ASN A 140 14.10 -1.63 -15.39
N ALA A 141 15.42 -1.54 -15.26
CA ALA A 141 16.12 -0.31 -14.90
C ALA A 141 16.02 0.79 -15.96
N GLU A 142 15.53 0.47 -17.17
CA GLU A 142 15.29 1.45 -18.22
C GLU A 142 14.15 2.40 -17.84
N LYS A 143 14.36 3.70 -18.11
CA LYS A 143 13.35 4.73 -17.91
C LYS A 143 12.28 4.61 -19.01
N HIS A 144 11.02 4.57 -18.62
CA HIS A 144 9.90 4.69 -19.55
C HIS A 144 9.45 6.16 -19.70
N LYS A 145 8.47 6.39 -20.57
CA LYS A 145 7.70 7.63 -20.76
C LYS A 145 7.46 8.37 -19.44
N ASP A 146 7.72 9.67 -19.41
CA ASP A 146 7.43 10.56 -18.28
C ASP A 146 5.93 10.48 -17.92
N LEU A 147 5.63 10.15 -16.66
CA LEU A 147 4.26 10.00 -16.14
C LEU A 147 3.97 11.03 -15.04
N PRO A 148 4.04 12.34 -15.33
CA PRO A 148 4.10 13.38 -14.30
C PRO A 148 2.83 13.41 -13.43
N LYS A 149 1.66 13.20 -14.02
CA LYS A 149 0.38 13.18 -13.29
C LYS A 149 0.26 11.97 -12.35
N LEU A 150 0.71 10.79 -12.80
CA LEU A 150 0.69 9.59 -11.97
C LEU A 150 1.70 9.74 -10.84
N LYS A 151 2.93 10.15 -11.17
CA LYS A 151 4.00 10.39 -10.21
C LYS A 151 3.57 11.37 -9.12
N GLN A 152 2.97 12.50 -9.50
CA GLN A 152 2.46 13.47 -8.54
C GLN A 152 1.40 12.86 -7.61
N SER A 153 0.45 12.09 -8.15
CA SER A 153 -0.61 11.46 -7.37
C SER A 153 -0.06 10.43 -6.37
N ILE A 154 0.86 9.57 -6.82
CA ILE A 154 1.46 8.51 -5.99
C ILE A 154 2.44 9.08 -4.97
N ALA A 155 3.23 10.09 -5.34
CA ALA A 155 4.17 10.74 -4.43
C ALA A 155 3.46 11.47 -3.28
N ALA A 156 2.26 11.99 -3.53
CA ALA A 156 1.51 12.81 -2.59
C ALA A 156 0.84 11.99 -1.46
N ILE A 157 0.65 10.67 -1.62
CA ILE A 157 -0.04 9.82 -0.63
C ILE A 157 0.60 9.96 0.75
N ASP A 158 -0.11 10.44 1.76
CA ASP A 158 0.45 10.67 3.10
C ASP A 158 -0.44 10.14 4.24
N ARG A 159 -1.58 9.53 3.92
CA ARG A 159 -2.53 9.05 4.92
C ARG A 159 -3.34 7.86 4.43
N ALA A 160 -3.70 6.99 5.37
CA ALA A 160 -4.56 5.84 5.14
C ALA A 160 -5.83 5.95 5.97
N TYR A 161 -6.98 5.67 5.37
CA TYR A 161 -8.27 5.66 6.05
C TYR A 161 -8.75 4.23 6.26
N ALA A 162 -9.50 4.04 7.33
CA ALA A 162 -10.22 2.81 7.65
C ALA A 162 -11.56 3.16 8.30
N VAL A 163 -12.50 2.22 8.29
CA VAL A 163 -13.76 2.35 9.03
C VAL A 163 -13.78 1.27 10.10
N ALA A 164 -13.87 1.68 11.36
CA ALA A 164 -13.93 0.78 12.50
C ALA A 164 -14.99 1.27 13.49
N ASP A 165 -15.85 0.38 13.94
CA ASP A 165 -16.98 0.69 14.83
C ASP A 165 -17.88 1.82 14.29
N GLY A 166 -18.11 1.83 12.97
CA GLY A 166 -18.90 2.86 12.28
C GLY A 166 -18.24 4.24 12.21
N LYS A 167 -16.99 4.38 12.67
CA LYS A 167 -16.23 5.63 12.64
C LYS A 167 -15.11 5.56 11.63
N VAL A 168 -14.93 6.64 10.89
CA VAL A 168 -13.77 6.80 10.02
C VAL A 168 -12.55 7.13 10.88
N LYS A 169 -11.48 6.37 10.66
CA LYS A 169 -10.18 6.59 11.27
C LYS A 169 -9.17 6.90 10.19
N VAL A 170 -8.28 7.85 10.48
CA VAL A 170 -7.15 8.22 9.63
C VAL A 170 -5.85 7.90 10.33
N THR A 171 -4.92 7.31 9.59
CA THR A 171 -3.54 7.09 10.01
C THR A 171 -2.61 7.90 9.14
N GLN A 172 -1.85 8.80 9.76
CA GLN A 172 -0.84 9.57 9.05
C GLN A 172 0.40 8.72 8.80
N ILE A 173 0.85 8.70 7.54
CA ILE A 173 2.08 8.02 7.10
C ILE A 173 3.19 9.07 7.09
N GLN A 174 4.00 9.10 8.15
CA GLN A 174 5.10 10.06 8.27
C GLN A 174 6.40 9.49 7.69
N ARG A 175 6.98 10.25 6.77
CA ARG A 175 8.27 10.00 6.14
C ARG A 175 8.94 11.33 5.83
N GLU A 176 10.25 11.40 5.96
CA GLU A 176 11.04 12.62 5.68
C GLU A 176 11.09 12.91 4.17
N LYS A 177 11.25 11.86 3.37
CA LYS A 177 11.35 11.93 1.91
C LYS A 177 10.65 10.76 1.25
N TRP A 178 10.32 10.94 -0.03
CA TRP A 178 9.75 9.89 -0.87
C TRP A 178 10.26 10.01 -2.30
N PRO A 179 11.54 9.69 -2.53
CA PRO A 179 12.22 9.95 -3.79
C PRO A 179 11.88 8.85 -4.81
N ILE A 180 10.61 8.77 -5.21
CA ILE A 180 10.16 7.78 -6.20
C ILE A 180 10.79 8.06 -7.57
N GLN A 181 11.35 7.01 -8.16
CA GLN A 181 11.96 7.00 -9.48
C GLN A 181 11.12 6.14 -10.42
N GLU A 182 10.88 6.63 -11.63
CA GLU A 182 10.16 5.87 -12.65
C GLU A 182 11.01 4.71 -13.14
N VAL A 183 10.37 3.56 -13.32
CA VAL A 183 10.97 2.35 -13.87
C VAL A 183 10.04 1.75 -14.92
N SER A 184 10.62 1.09 -15.92
CA SER A 184 9.83 0.35 -16.90
C SER A 184 9.32 -0.95 -16.32
N CYS A 185 8.19 -1.42 -16.85
CA CYS A 185 7.58 -2.70 -16.50
C CYS A 185 7.35 -3.46 -17.79
N SER A 186 8.12 -4.51 -18.04
CA SER A 186 7.98 -5.33 -19.26
C SER A 186 6.83 -6.32 -19.17
N ARG A 187 6.40 -6.65 -17.94
CA ARG A 187 5.31 -7.60 -17.69
C ARG A 187 4.52 -7.19 -16.47
N PHE A 188 3.20 -7.20 -16.57
CA PHE A 188 2.27 -7.09 -15.45
C PHE A 188 1.06 -7.97 -15.75
N GLU A 189 0.81 -8.96 -14.90
CA GLU A 189 -0.30 -9.88 -15.01
C GLU A 189 -0.91 -10.11 -13.63
N THR A 190 -2.23 -10.15 -13.54
CA THR A 190 -2.93 -10.40 -12.29
C THR A 190 -4.32 -10.98 -12.55
N ASP A 191 -4.78 -11.89 -11.69
CA ASP A 191 -6.15 -12.38 -11.67
C ASP A 191 -6.95 -11.90 -10.43
N PHE A 192 -6.34 -11.05 -9.60
CA PHE A 192 -7.02 -10.42 -8.46
C PHE A 192 -8.16 -9.50 -8.91
N PHE A 193 -8.04 -8.93 -10.11
CA PHE A 193 -9.02 -8.04 -10.73
C PHE A 193 -9.09 -8.33 -12.22
N LYS A 194 -10.30 -8.56 -12.74
CA LYS A 194 -10.50 -8.97 -14.13
C LYS A 194 -10.15 -7.86 -15.11
N SER A 195 -10.40 -6.62 -14.73
CA SER A 195 -10.20 -5.45 -15.59
C SER A 195 -8.85 -4.75 -15.40
N ALA A 196 -7.90 -5.36 -14.66
CA ALA A 196 -6.65 -4.70 -14.32
C ALA A 196 -5.88 -4.19 -15.55
N ARG A 197 -5.57 -2.89 -15.55
CA ARG A 197 -4.79 -2.22 -16.59
C ARG A 197 -3.59 -1.51 -15.98
N PHE A 198 -2.39 -1.91 -16.37
CA PHE A 198 -1.16 -1.27 -15.91
C PHE A 198 -1.09 0.21 -16.34
N GLU A 199 -0.70 1.09 -15.42
CA GLU A 199 -0.57 2.54 -15.65
C GLU A 199 0.88 3.03 -15.48
N GLY A 200 1.66 2.42 -14.59
CA GLY A 200 3.06 2.79 -14.37
C GLY A 200 3.67 2.20 -13.13
N ALA A 201 5.00 2.18 -13.08
CA ALA A 201 5.75 1.66 -11.95
C ALA A 201 6.80 2.66 -11.46
N PHE A 202 7.05 2.60 -10.15
CA PHE A 202 8.10 3.39 -9.50
C PHE A 202 8.89 2.52 -8.54
N GLU A 203 10.11 2.94 -8.22
CA GLU A 203 10.92 2.38 -7.15
C GLU A 203 11.45 3.46 -6.21
N VAL A 204 11.81 3.05 -5.00
CA VAL A 204 12.63 3.85 -4.09
C VAL A 204 13.86 3.04 -3.73
N LYS A 205 15.03 3.51 -4.19
CA LYS A 205 16.32 2.84 -3.95
C LYS A 205 16.88 3.09 -2.55
N GLU A 206 16.46 4.18 -1.94
CA GLU A 206 16.93 4.61 -0.63
C GLU A 206 16.14 3.91 0.48
N VAL A 207 16.78 3.71 1.63
CA VAL A 207 16.10 3.27 2.85
C VAL A 207 15.26 4.41 3.39
N ILE A 208 13.98 4.17 3.60
CA ILE A 208 13.06 5.16 4.17
C ILE A 208 12.79 4.80 5.62
N HIS A 209 13.27 5.63 6.54
CA HIS A 209 12.86 5.56 7.94
C HIS A 209 11.42 6.04 8.04
N TYR A 210 10.56 5.24 8.68
CA TYR A 210 9.16 5.58 8.75
C TYR A 210 8.59 5.43 10.15
N GLN A 211 7.55 6.22 10.37
CA GLN A 211 6.79 6.21 11.60
C GLN A 211 5.32 6.00 11.25
N TRP A 212 4.74 4.97 11.85
CA TRP A 212 3.30 4.74 11.78
C TRP A 212 2.67 5.32 13.03
N LEU A 213 1.88 6.39 12.86
CA LEU A 213 1.16 6.99 13.98
C LEU A 213 -0.09 6.17 14.30
N PRO A 214 -0.56 6.20 15.56
CA PRO A 214 -1.81 5.54 15.89
C PRO A 214 -2.97 6.17 15.11
N PRO A 215 -3.98 5.36 14.70
CA PRO A 215 -5.17 5.87 14.04
C PRO A 215 -5.90 6.90 14.91
N GLN A 216 -6.39 7.97 14.28
CA GLN A 216 -7.19 9.01 14.92
C GLN A 216 -8.56 9.06 14.27
N ASN A 217 -9.59 9.42 15.02
CA ASN A 217 -10.88 9.73 14.40
C ASN A 217 -10.72 10.97 13.52
N VAL A 218 -11.27 10.94 12.32
CA VAL A 218 -11.45 12.17 11.54
C VAL A 218 -12.44 13.08 12.28
N LYS A 219 -12.19 14.39 12.21
CA LYS A 219 -13.09 15.41 12.76
C LYS A 219 -14.29 15.62 11.85
#